data_AF-A0A2E7TS41-F1
#
_entry.id   AF-A0A2E7TS41-F1
#
_cell.length_a   1.000
_cell.length_b   1.000
_cell.length_c   1.000
_cell.angle_alpha   90.00
_cell.angle_beta   90.00
_cell.angle_gamma   90.00
#
_symmetry.space_group_name_H-M   'P 1'
#
loop_
_entity.id
_entity.type
_entity.pdbx_description
1 polymer ?
#
loop_
_entity_poly.entity_id
_entity_poly.type
_entity_poly.pdbx_seq_one_letter_code
_entity_poly.pdbx_strand_id
1 'polypeptide(L)'
;MKQLQLLAFGLTLVLLVFSGCAKQEGCTYPEACNYDADAVVDNGSCDFATCAGCTDADALNYDPTATTDDGSCVYDPVPSTAECVNSVEFDSYTYPVVAVGPQCWFAENLRTTVFQNGSPIAEETVANFPNLDSPARTAYSSSSSVTNTHGFLYNGIAASSSLNGGICPTGWHVPTELDWMEMESYLVVAGHGKRMGEVLKKTSSWAQSGSGTDLYGWNGTGGGHAWPDGSAYSLNWYGTYWSATTANNGDVMHRTLSSGSDQMQRGVYWDVIGSSVRCIAD
;
A
#
# COMPACT_ATOMS: atom_id res chain seq x y z
N MET A 1 2.07 -97.59 70.05
CA MET A 1 2.01 -96.11 70.14
C MET A 1 3.35 -95.53 69.76
N LYS A 2 3.45 -94.94 68.57
CA LYS A 2 4.35 -93.82 68.22
C LYS A 2 3.98 -93.39 66.80
N GLN A 3 3.27 -92.27 66.72
CA GLN A 3 3.03 -91.58 65.45
C GLN A 3 4.37 -91.10 64.89
N LEU A 4 4.58 -91.27 63.59
CA LEU A 4 5.60 -90.57 62.84
C LEU A 4 4.87 -89.66 61.86
N GLN A 5 4.73 -88.39 62.24
CA GLN A 5 4.19 -87.34 61.36
C GLN A 5 5.25 -87.00 60.31
N LEU A 6 4.90 -87.21 59.04
CA LEU A 6 5.65 -86.72 57.89
C LEU A 6 5.32 -85.23 57.73
N LEU A 7 6.25 -84.35 58.06
CA LEU A 7 6.16 -82.91 57.80
C LEU A 7 6.41 -82.66 56.30
N ALA A 8 5.35 -82.36 55.56
CA ALA A 8 5.47 -81.82 54.20
C ALA A 8 5.83 -80.33 54.28
N PHE A 9 7.09 -80.00 53.99
CA PHE A 9 7.51 -78.61 53.75
C PHE A 9 6.97 -78.19 52.38
N GLY A 10 5.85 -77.44 52.38
CA GLY A 10 5.35 -76.77 51.19
C GLY A 10 6.31 -75.66 50.78
N LEU A 11 7.09 -75.89 49.73
CA LEU A 11 7.85 -74.86 49.06
C LEU A 11 6.86 -74.00 48.25
N THR A 12 6.32 -72.94 48.87
CA THR A 12 5.60 -71.89 48.14
C THR A 12 6.61 -71.20 47.22
N LEU A 13 6.61 -71.61 45.95
CA LEU A 13 7.22 -70.88 44.86
C LEU A 13 6.50 -69.54 44.74
N VAL A 14 7.05 -68.50 45.37
CA VAL A 14 6.67 -67.13 45.07
C VAL A 14 7.14 -66.88 43.64
N LEU A 15 6.23 -66.99 42.67
CA LEU A 15 6.44 -66.43 41.34
C LEU A 15 6.58 -64.92 41.53
N LEU A 16 7.81 -64.44 41.68
CA LEU A 16 8.13 -63.07 41.37
C LEU A 16 7.89 -62.93 39.87
N VAL A 17 6.69 -62.48 39.49
CA VAL A 17 6.47 -61.91 38.17
C VAL A 17 7.34 -60.67 38.16
N PHE A 18 8.58 -60.82 37.69
CA PHE A 18 9.31 -59.69 37.16
C PHE A 18 8.47 -59.24 35.98
N SER A 19 7.55 -58.30 36.23
CA SER A 19 7.03 -57.46 35.17
C SER A 19 8.28 -56.84 34.57
N GLY A 20 8.74 -57.43 33.47
CA GLY A 20 9.84 -56.86 32.69
C GLY A 20 9.53 -55.39 32.51
N CYS A 21 10.56 -54.55 32.59
CA CYS A 21 10.45 -53.15 32.22
C CYS A 21 9.83 -53.12 30.82
N ALA A 22 8.51 -52.93 30.73
CA ALA A 22 7.84 -52.71 29.46
C ALA A 22 8.40 -51.37 29.03
N LYS A 23 9.30 -51.41 28.04
CA LYS A 23 9.89 -50.21 27.47
C LYS A 23 8.69 -49.43 26.94
N GLN A 24 8.36 -48.28 27.56
CA GLN A 24 7.24 -47.46 27.12
C GLN A 24 7.57 -46.98 25.70
N GLU A 25 6.80 -47.46 24.73
CA GLU A 25 6.99 -47.15 23.31
C GLU A 25 5.97 -46.07 22.90
N GLY A 26 6.43 -45.06 22.15
CA GLY A 26 5.64 -43.92 21.72
C GLY A 26 6.51 -42.94 20.92
N CYS A 27 5.98 -41.79 20.51
CA CYS A 27 6.81 -40.82 19.83
C CYS A 27 7.73 -40.10 20.81
N THR A 28 9.06 -40.19 20.62
CA THR A 28 10.05 -39.59 21.52
C THR A 28 10.53 -38.19 21.09
N TYR A 29 9.95 -37.63 20.03
CA TYR A 29 10.36 -36.35 19.44
C TYR A 29 9.46 -35.21 19.98
N PRO A 30 9.98 -34.25 20.76
CA PRO A 30 9.17 -33.16 21.33
C PRO A 30 8.47 -32.28 20.29
N GLU A 31 8.96 -32.26 19.06
CA GLU A 31 8.40 -31.50 17.94
C GLU A 31 7.22 -32.22 17.25
N ALA A 32 6.91 -33.47 17.63
CA ALA A 32 5.80 -34.22 17.08
C ALA A 32 4.47 -33.88 17.78
N CYS A 33 3.41 -33.82 17.00
CA CYS A 33 2.03 -33.59 17.42
C CYS A 33 1.51 -34.65 18.42
N ASN A 34 2.10 -35.85 18.40
CA ASN A 34 1.78 -36.96 19.29
C ASN A 34 2.96 -37.35 20.20
N TYR A 35 3.81 -36.39 20.56
CA TYR A 35 4.90 -36.58 21.52
C TYR A 35 4.39 -37.24 22.82
N ASP A 36 5.05 -38.33 23.23
CA ASP A 36 4.82 -39.02 24.49
C ASP A 36 6.04 -38.83 25.39
N ALA A 37 5.88 -38.03 26.47
CA ALA A 37 6.95 -37.74 27.40
C ALA A 37 7.41 -38.95 28.23
N ASP A 38 6.58 -39.99 28.34
CA ASP A 38 6.90 -41.24 29.04
C ASP A 38 7.57 -42.26 28.11
N ALA A 39 7.54 -42.05 26.78
CA ALA A 39 8.17 -42.93 25.82
C ALA A 39 9.70 -42.85 25.89
N VAL A 40 10.33 -44.03 26.00
CA VAL A 40 11.80 -44.20 25.98
C VAL A 40 12.27 -44.97 24.73
N VAL A 41 11.33 -45.30 23.84
CA VAL A 41 11.57 -45.92 22.53
C VAL A 41 10.65 -45.27 21.54
N ASP A 42 11.24 -44.75 20.46
CA ASP A 42 10.45 -44.39 19.30
C ASP A 42 9.89 -45.65 18.64
N ASN A 43 8.57 -45.68 18.44
CA ASN A 43 7.87 -46.73 17.72
C ASN A 43 7.59 -46.36 16.25
N GLY A 44 8.10 -45.22 15.79
CA GLY A 44 7.88 -44.71 14.43
C GLY A 44 6.47 -44.17 14.20
N SER A 45 5.69 -43.92 15.26
CA SER A 45 4.34 -43.35 15.17
C SER A 45 4.33 -41.81 15.13
N CYS A 46 5.49 -41.15 15.20
CA CYS A 46 5.58 -39.70 15.26
C CYS A 46 4.83 -39.00 14.11
N ASP A 47 3.94 -38.10 14.50
CA ASP A 47 3.12 -37.29 13.61
C ASP A 47 3.62 -35.85 13.66
N PHE A 48 3.98 -35.29 12.52
CA PHE A 48 4.45 -33.91 12.40
C PHE A 48 3.49 -33.02 11.60
N ALA A 49 2.32 -33.54 11.23
CA ALA A 49 1.42 -32.90 10.28
C ALA A 49 0.06 -32.54 10.90
N THR A 50 -0.47 -33.33 11.83
CA THR A 50 -1.85 -33.12 12.31
C THR A 50 -2.05 -31.90 13.20
N CYS A 51 -0.98 -31.37 13.78
CA CYS A 51 -0.95 -30.12 14.53
C CYS A 51 -0.28 -28.98 13.73
N ALA A 52 -0.01 -29.21 12.44
CA ALA A 52 0.53 -28.22 11.55
C ALA A 52 -0.62 -27.44 10.89
N GLY A 53 -0.55 -26.12 10.91
CA GLY A 53 -1.57 -25.23 10.37
C GLY A 53 -1.25 -23.78 10.73
N CYS A 54 -2.10 -22.84 10.33
CA CYS A 54 -1.84 -21.43 10.64
C CYS A 54 -2.02 -21.16 12.15
N THR A 55 -0.95 -20.74 12.82
CA THR A 55 -0.97 -20.44 14.27
C THR A 55 -1.23 -18.96 14.58
N ASP A 56 -1.31 -18.10 13.56
CA ASP A 56 -1.56 -16.66 13.71
C ASP A 56 -3.06 -16.36 13.82
N ALA A 57 -3.48 -15.80 14.95
CA ALA A 57 -4.88 -15.44 15.24
C ALA A 57 -5.43 -14.31 14.34
N ASP A 58 -4.56 -13.55 13.67
CA ASP A 58 -4.93 -12.48 12.75
C ASP A 58 -5.10 -12.97 11.30
N ALA A 59 -4.83 -14.25 11.01
CA ALA A 59 -5.01 -14.84 9.68
C ALA A 59 -6.47 -15.32 9.43
N LEU A 60 -6.92 -15.26 8.17
CA LEU A 60 -8.24 -15.75 7.72
C LEU A 60 -8.42 -17.25 7.87
N ASN A 61 -7.33 -18.02 7.81
CA ASN A 61 -7.34 -19.47 7.98
C ASN A 61 -6.67 -19.90 9.30
N TYR A 62 -6.68 -19.04 10.31
CA TYR A 62 -6.23 -19.38 11.67
C TYR A 62 -6.83 -20.72 12.12
N ASP A 63 -5.98 -21.66 12.53
CA ASP A 63 -6.36 -22.95 13.09
C ASP A 63 -6.03 -22.96 14.60
N PRO A 64 -7.02 -22.88 15.50
CA PRO A 64 -6.78 -22.91 16.93
C PRO A 64 -6.27 -24.25 17.46
N THR A 65 -6.26 -25.31 16.62
CA THR A 65 -5.71 -26.63 16.96
C THR A 65 -4.27 -26.81 16.50
N ALA A 66 -3.77 -25.92 15.62
CA ALA A 66 -2.39 -25.92 15.19
C ALA A 66 -1.47 -25.47 16.34
N THR A 67 -0.41 -26.25 16.58
CA THR A 67 0.68 -25.89 17.51
C THR A 67 1.97 -25.57 16.77
N THR A 68 2.02 -25.86 15.47
CA THR A 68 3.17 -25.65 14.60
C THR A 68 2.72 -24.90 13.37
N ASP A 69 3.35 -23.77 13.05
CA ASP A 69 3.10 -23.05 11.82
C ASP A 69 3.65 -23.82 10.61
N ASP A 70 2.78 -24.15 9.65
CA ASP A 70 3.14 -24.82 8.40
C ASP A 70 3.35 -23.83 7.23
N GLY A 71 3.24 -22.52 7.49
CA GLY A 71 3.34 -21.47 6.49
C GLY A 71 2.11 -21.34 5.61
N SER A 72 0.98 -21.97 5.97
CA SER A 72 -0.27 -21.89 5.23
C SER A 72 -1.08 -20.61 5.53
N CYS A 73 -0.66 -19.77 6.48
CA CYS A 73 -1.41 -18.58 6.87
C CYS A 73 -1.80 -17.70 5.67
N VAL A 74 -3.10 -17.53 5.50
CA VAL A 74 -3.76 -16.66 4.54
C VAL A 74 -4.27 -15.47 5.32
N TYR A 75 -3.70 -14.31 5.09
CA TYR A 75 -4.24 -13.06 5.61
C TYR A 75 -5.27 -12.53 4.64
N ASP A 76 -6.20 -11.71 5.15
CA ASP A 76 -6.92 -10.78 4.26
C ASP A 76 -5.81 -10.00 3.54
N PRO A 77 -5.97 -9.55 2.29
CA PRO A 77 -5.19 -8.43 1.82
C PRO A 77 -5.61 -7.21 2.66
N VAL A 78 -5.24 -7.18 3.96
CA VAL A 78 -4.92 -5.95 4.65
C VAL A 78 -3.81 -5.40 3.78
N PRO A 79 -4.10 -4.44 2.91
CA PRO A 79 -3.17 -4.19 1.86
C PRO A 79 -2.07 -3.41 2.56
N SER A 80 -0.91 -4.05 2.68
CA SER A 80 0.21 -3.59 3.49
C SER A 80 0.42 -2.11 3.22
N THR A 81 0.21 -1.29 4.24
CA THR A 81 0.46 0.14 4.13
C THR A 81 1.97 0.35 4.10
N ALA A 82 2.46 1.11 3.13
CA ALA A 82 3.88 1.42 3.03
C ALA A 82 4.38 2.19 4.25
N GLU A 83 5.59 1.86 4.68
CA GLU A 83 6.35 2.63 5.66
C GLU A 83 7.01 3.82 4.95
N CYS A 84 6.32 4.96 4.93
CA CYS A 84 6.79 6.15 4.24
C CYS A 84 7.67 7.04 5.13
N VAL A 85 8.59 7.78 4.51
CA VAL A 85 9.22 8.93 5.15
C VAL A 85 8.14 9.98 5.50
N ASN A 86 8.36 10.81 6.51
CA ASN A 86 7.37 11.82 6.90
C ASN A 86 7.24 12.98 5.90
N SER A 87 8.37 13.38 5.31
CA SER A 87 8.43 14.51 4.37
C SER A 87 9.68 14.49 3.52
N VAL A 88 9.63 15.20 2.38
CA VAL A 88 10.74 15.39 1.44
C VAL A 88 10.97 16.88 1.20
N GLU A 89 12.22 17.32 1.26
CA GLU A 89 12.64 18.67 0.88
C GLU A 89 12.97 18.74 -0.61
N PHE A 90 12.32 19.63 -1.35
CA PHE A 90 12.61 19.83 -2.77
C PHE A 90 12.25 21.25 -3.21
N ASP A 91 13.17 21.90 -3.94
CA ASP A 91 13.04 23.28 -4.40
C ASP A 91 12.67 24.29 -3.30
N SER A 92 13.27 24.13 -2.11
CA SER A 92 12.97 24.94 -0.91
C SER A 92 11.57 24.75 -0.31
N TYR A 93 10.85 23.70 -0.70
CA TYR A 93 9.58 23.30 -0.11
C TYR A 93 9.71 21.97 0.63
N THR A 94 9.06 21.89 1.79
CA THR A 94 8.81 20.64 2.51
C THR A 94 7.49 20.04 2.03
N TYR A 95 7.53 18.84 1.43
CA TYR A 95 6.35 18.09 1.03
C TYR A 95 6.07 16.99 2.04
N PRO A 96 4.93 17.01 2.76
CA PRO A 96 4.51 15.86 3.55
C PRO A 96 4.26 14.66 2.65
N VAL A 97 4.49 13.47 3.18
CA VAL A 97 4.31 12.21 2.48
C VAL A 97 3.31 11.34 3.24
N VAL A 98 2.46 10.64 2.50
CA VAL A 98 1.44 9.73 3.05
C VAL A 98 1.45 8.40 2.31
N ALA A 99 1.02 7.35 3.02
CA ALA A 99 0.81 6.04 2.43
C ALA A 99 -0.62 5.94 1.87
N VAL A 100 -0.74 5.51 0.62
CA VAL A 100 -2.01 5.01 0.06
C VAL A 100 -1.75 3.56 -0.35
N GLY A 101 -2.02 2.65 0.58
CA GLY A 101 -1.62 1.26 0.42
C GLY A 101 -0.10 1.09 0.33
N PRO A 102 0.42 0.29 -0.62
CA PRO A 102 1.85 0.01 -0.73
C PRO A 102 2.66 1.19 -1.31
N GLN A 103 2.03 2.33 -1.58
CA GLN A 103 2.66 3.46 -2.26
C GLN A 103 2.80 4.68 -1.36
N CYS A 104 3.93 5.37 -1.48
CA CYS A 104 4.21 6.63 -0.80
C CYS A 104 4.00 7.82 -1.75
N TRP A 105 3.07 8.70 -1.39
CA TRP A 105 2.64 9.83 -2.20
C TRP A 105 2.96 11.14 -1.51
N PHE A 106 3.33 12.17 -2.27
CA PHE A 106 3.24 13.54 -1.77
C PHE A 106 1.80 13.83 -1.38
N ALA A 107 1.59 14.47 -0.22
CA ALA A 107 0.30 14.90 0.30
C ALA A 107 -0.15 16.28 -0.21
N GLU A 108 0.70 16.94 -1.01
CA GLU A 108 0.41 18.23 -1.63
C GLU A 108 0.80 18.23 -3.11
N ASN A 109 0.18 19.13 -3.88
CA ASN A 109 0.55 19.33 -5.28
C ASN A 109 1.94 19.98 -5.37
N LEU A 110 2.69 19.59 -6.40
CA LEU A 110 4.05 20.04 -6.63
C LEU A 110 4.12 21.57 -6.84
N ARG A 111 5.13 22.20 -6.25
CA ARG A 111 5.43 23.64 -6.35
C ARG A 111 6.83 23.91 -6.91
N THR A 112 7.47 22.92 -7.52
CA THR A 112 8.82 23.09 -8.06
C THR A 112 8.87 24.10 -9.21
N THR A 113 9.93 24.87 -9.22
CA THR A 113 10.35 25.78 -10.27
C THR A 113 11.55 25.25 -11.05
N VAL A 114 12.09 24.10 -10.64
CA VAL A 114 13.26 23.45 -11.21
C VAL A 114 13.00 21.98 -11.53
N PHE A 115 13.71 21.47 -12.52
CA PHE A 115 13.86 20.03 -12.75
C PHE A 115 14.72 19.39 -11.65
N GLN A 116 14.76 18.06 -11.63
CA GLN A 116 15.54 17.28 -10.66
C GLN A 116 17.03 17.68 -10.63
N ASN A 117 17.62 18.03 -11.77
CA ASN A 117 19.02 18.50 -11.84
C ASN A 117 19.23 19.97 -11.43
N GLY A 118 18.18 20.68 -11.01
CA GLY A 118 18.21 22.09 -10.60
C GLY A 118 18.08 23.11 -11.73
N SER A 119 18.00 22.69 -13.00
CA SER A 119 17.72 23.63 -14.10
C SER A 119 16.30 24.18 -14.03
N PRO A 120 16.07 25.44 -14.44
CA PRO A 120 14.75 26.07 -14.30
C PRO A 120 13.72 25.47 -15.27
N ILE A 121 12.48 25.36 -14.80
CA ILE A 121 11.29 25.11 -15.63
C ILE A 121 10.71 26.47 -16.03
N ALA A 122 10.47 26.68 -17.32
CA ALA A 122 9.94 27.94 -17.84
C ALA A 122 8.58 28.27 -17.20
N GLU A 123 8.41 29.51 -16.76
CA GLU A 123 7.12 30.03 -16.31
C GLU A 123 6.45 30.78 -17.44
N GLU A 124 5.23 30.36 -17.78
CA GLU A 124 4.51 30.87 -18.94
C GLU A 124 3.07 31.25 -18.59
N THR A 125 2.48 32.08 -19.43
CA THR A 125 1.03 32.32 -19.37
C THR A 125 0.30 31.12 -19.99
N VAL A 126 -0.88 30.80 -19.47
CA VAL A 126 -1.70 29.69 -20.00
C VAL A 126 -1.96 29.84 -21.50
N ALA A 127 -2.13 31.08 -21.98
CA ALA A 127 -2.33 31.37 -23.40
C ALA A 127 -1.13 30.98 -24.30
N ASN A 128 0.06 30.83 -23.71
CA ASN A 128 1.25 30.43 -24.45
C ASN A 128 1.40 28.91 -24.56
N PHE A 129 0.81 28.13 -23.64
CA PHE A 129 0.97 26.67 -23.58
C PHE A 129 0.72 25.96 -24.93
N PRO A 130 -0.27 26.35 -25.76
CA PRO A 130 -0.51 25.73 -27.06
C PRO A 130 0.62 25.87 -28.08
N ASN A 131 1.54 26.81 -27.85
CA ASN A 131 2.64 27.13 -28.75
C ASN A 131 4.00 26.62 -28.23
N LEU A 132 4.01 25.88 -27.11
CA LEU A 132 5.21 25.35 -26.50
C LEU A 132 5.46 23.91 -26.96
N ASP A 133 6.71 23.61 -27.24
CA ASP A 133 7.23 22.26 -27.50
C ASP A 133 8.14 21.77 -26.35
N SER A 134 8.10 22.47 -25.21
CA SER A 134 8.97 22.23 -24.06
C SER A 134 8.21 22.27 -22.72
N PRO A 135 8.77 21.64 -21.67
CA PRO A 135 8.18 21.69 -20.32
C PRO A 135 7.99 23.12 -19.82
N ALA A 136 6.80 23.42 -19.31
CA ALA A 136 6.48 24.70 -18.72
C ALA A 136 5.54 24.56 -17.53
N ARG A 137 5.54 25.59 -16.68
CA ARG A 137 4.64 25.74 -15.55
C ARG A 137 3.92 27.09 -15.61
N THR A 138 2.85 27.20 -14.86
CA THR A 138 2.11 28.45 -14.68
C THR A 138 1.49 28.52 -13.28
N ALA A 139 1.23 29.74 -12.82
CA ALA A 139 0.50 30.02 -11.60
C ALA A 139 -0.96 30.39 -11.90
N TYR A 140 -1.84 30.20 -10.94
CA TYR A 140 -3.25 30.60 -11.05
C TYR A 140 -3.45 32.11 -11.15
N SER A 141 -2.55 32.86 -10.51
CA SER A 141 -2.61 34.32 -10.41
C SER A 141 -1.27 34.84 -9.92
N SER A 142 -1.12 36.15 -9.88
CA SER A 142 0.01 36.82 -9.21
C SER A 142 0.04 36.63 -7.68
N SER A 143 -1.00 36.04 -7.07
CA SER A 143 -1.03 35.77 -5.63
C SER A 143 -0.36 34.44 -5.29
N SER A 144 0.72 34.50 -4.52
CA SER A 144 1.40 33.31 -3.98
C SER A 144 0.51 32.49 -3.06
N SER A 145 -0.54 33.05 -2.47
CA SER A 145 -1.44 32.32 -1.56
C SER A 145 -2.19 31.18 -2.27
N VAL A 146 -2.58 31.38 -3.54
CA VAL A 146 -3.32 30.38 -4.32
C VAL A 146 -2.37 29.25 -4.71
N THR A 147 -1.17 29.60 -5.20
CA THR A 147 -0.11 28.64 -5.52
C THR A 147 0.33 27.84 -4.30
N ASN A 148 0.45 28.48 -3.13
CA ASN A 148 0.78 27.77 -1.88
C ASN A 148 -0.27 26.73 -1.51
N THR A 149 -1.55 27.00 -1.85
CA THR A 149 -2.67 26.09 -1.54
C THR A 149 -2.79 24.96 -2.56
N HIS A 150 -2.56 25.23 -3.84
CA HIS A 150 -2.93 24.32 -4.94
C HIS A 150 -1.76 23.80 -5.78
N GLY A 151 -0.53 24.22 -5.51
CA GLY A 151 0.62 23.89 -6.35
C GLY A 151 0.77 24.81 -7.55
N PHE A 152 1.74 24.53 -8.40
CA PHE A 152 1.73 25.04 -9.77
C PHE A 152 0.92 24.12 -10.68
N LEU A 153 0.53 24.66 -11.84
CA LEU A 153 0.04 23.87 -12.95
C LEU A 153 1.18 23.67 -13.96
N TYR A 154 1.37 22.44 -14.41
CA TYR A 154 2.40 22.06 -15.37
C TYR A 154 1.73 21.64 -16.67
N ASN A 155 2.35 21.94 -17.81
CA ASN A 155 1.90 21.35 -19.07
C ASN A 155 2.15 19.83 -19.07
N GLY A 156 1.42 19.09 -19.89
CA GLY A 156 1.59 17.64 -20.02
C GLY A 156 3.00 17.27 -20.47
N ILE A 157 3.67 18.11 -21.29
CA ILE A 157 5.07 17.91 -21.68
C ILE A 157 5.98 17.85 -20.44
N ALA A 158 5.81 18.74 -19.46
CA ALA A 158 6.58 18.71 -18.22
C ALA A 158 6.28 17.47 -17.38
N ALA A 159 5.02 17.01 -17.36
CA ALA A 159 4.62 15.86 -16.57
C ALA A 159 5.11 14.52 -17.15
N SER A 160 5.18 14.38 -18.47
CA SER A 160 5.58 13.14 -19.16
C SER A 160 7.05 13.10 -19.61
N SER A 161 7.80 14.18 -19.40
CA SER A 161 9.19 14.27 -19.85
C SER A 161 10.18 13.79 -18.79
N SER A 162 11.19 13.05 -19.23
CA SER A 162 12.38 12.70 -18.43
C SER A 162 13.53 13.71 -18.60
N LEU A 163 13.30 14.81 -19.32
CA LEU A 163 14.28 15.87 -19.49
C LEU A 163 14.80 16.33 -18.12
N ASN A 164 16.12 16.42 -17.98
CA ASN A 164 16.78 16.88 -16.76
C ASN A 164 16.44 16.05 -15.49
N GLY A 165 16.02 14.79 -15.67
CA GLY A 165 15.61 13.90 -14.58
C GLY A 165 14.14 14.03 -14.19
N GLY A 166 13.35 14.81 -14.92
CA GLY A 166 11.94 15.06 -14.63
C GLY A 166 11.74 16.17 -13.59
N ILE A 167 10.49 16.33 -13.15
CA ILE A 167 10.07 17.43 -12.27
C ILE A 167 9.92 17.02 -10.79
N CYS A 168 10.04 15.73 -10.47
CA CYS A 168 10.05 15.25 -9.08
C CYS A 168 11.49 15.10 -8.54
N PRO A 169 11.70 15.15 -7.22
CA PRO A 169 13.04 14.96 -6.63
C PRO A 169 13.60 13.57 -6.89
N THR A 170 14.90 13.36 -6.70
CA THR A 170 15.52 12.03 -6.85
C THR A 170 14.89 11.01 -5.90
N GLY A 171 14.60 9.81 -6.41
CA GLY A 171 13.85 8.77 -5.69
C GLY A 171 12.33 8.94 -5.77
N TRP A 172 11.87 9.90 -6.58
CA TRP A 172 10.46 10.22 -6.80
C TRP A 172 10.20 10.52 -8.28
N HIS A 173 9.02 10.18 -8.75
CA HIS A 173 8.60 10.45 -10.13
C HIS A 173 7.15 10.95 -10.20
N VAL A 174 6.79 11.49 -11.38
CA VAL A 174 5.38 11.79 -11.69
C VAL A 174 4.68 10.46 -11.97
N PRO A 175 3.54 10.14 -11.31
CA PRO A 175 2.93 8.83 -11.36
C PRO A 175 2.64 8.38 -12.79
N THR A 176 3.08 7.19 -13.12
CA THR A 176 2.70 6.51 -14.36
C THR A 176 1.26 5.97 -14.26
N GLU A 177 0.75 5.47 -15.38
CA GLU A 177 -0.52 4.75 -15.42
C GLU A 177 -0.52 3.54 -14.48
N LEU A 178 0.61 2.85 -14.33
CA LEU A 178 0.73 1.68 -13.45
C LEU A 178 0.62 2.10 -11.98
N ASP A 179 1.24 3.21 -11.59
CA ASP A 179 1.18 3.71 -10.21
C ASP A 179 -0.25 4.07 -9.82
N TRP A 180 -0.95 4.76 -10.72
CA TRP A 180 -2.36 5.05 -10.53
C TRP A 180 -3.23 3.79 -10.47
N MET A 181 -2.98 2.80 -11.33
CA MET A 181 -3.71 1.53 -11.33
C MET A 181 -3.51 0.76 -10.01
N GLU A 182 -2.32 0.81 -9.44
CA GLU A 182 -2.04 0.18 -8.14
C GLU A 182 -2.80 0.89 -7.01
N MET A 183 -2.78 2.22 -6.96
CA MET A 183 -3.59 3.01 -6.03
C MET A 183 -5.09 2.71 -6.18
N GLU A 184 -5.60 2.71 -7.42
CA GLU A 184 -7.00 2.40 -7.73
C GLU A 184 -7.36 0.97 -7.28
N SER A 185 -6.50 -0.01 -7.55
CA SER A 185 -6.66 -1.40 -7.12
C SER A 185 -6.72 -1.53 -5.61
N TYR A 186 -5.79 -0.87 -4.90
CA TYR A 186 -5.79 -0.81 -3.44
C TYR A 186 -7.11 -0.27 -2.90
N LEU A 187 -7.60 0.85 -3.45
CA LEU A 187 -8.85 1.46 -3.02
C LEU A 187 -10.06 0.58 -3.32
N VAL A 188 -10.04 -0.22 -4.39
CA VAL A 188 -11.10 -1.22 -4.65
C VAL A 188 -11.12 -2.27 -3.55
N VAL A 189 -9.98 -2.87 -3.22
CA VAL A 189 -9.86 -3.92 -2.19
C VAL A 189 -10.21 -3.38 -0.80
N ALA A 190 -9.84 -2.13 -0.50
CA ALA A 190 -10.22 -1.44 0.73
C ALA A 190 -11.72 -1.04 0.80
N GLY A 191 -12.53 -1.38 -0.21
CA GLY A 191 -13.98 -1.12 -0.22
C GLY A 191 -14.40 0.26 -0.74
N HIS A 192 -13.47 1.01 -1.34
CA HIS A 192 -13.70 2.37 -1.84
C HIS A 192 -13.78 2.45 -3.38
N GLY A 193 -13.92 1.33 -4.09
CA GLY A 193 -13.90 1.31 -5.55
C GLY A 193 -14.91 2.24 -6.25
N LYS A 194 -16.06 2.52 -5.62
CA LYS A 194 -17.07 3.48 -6.11
C LYS A 194 -17.02 4.85 -5.43
N ARG A 195 -16.08 5.08 -4.52
CA ARG A 195 -16.00 6.31 -3.70
C ARG A 195 -14.55 6.77 -3.55
N MET A 196 -13.70 6.44 -4.51
CA MET A 196 -12.27 6.79 -4.48
C MET A 196 -12.06 8.30 -4.32
N GLY A 197 -12.86 9.10 -5.01
CA GLY A 197 -12.81 10.55 -4.88
C GLY A 197 -13.24 11.05 -3.51
N GLU A 198 -14.22 10.43 -2.86
CA GLU A 198 -14.59 10.81 -1.48
C GLU A 198 -13.41 10.64 -0.52
N VAL A 199 -12.71 9.50 -0.58
CA VAL A 199 -11.63 9.19 0.37
C VAL A 199 -10.32 9.91 0.08
N LEU A 200 -10.14 10.46 -1.13
CA LEU A 200 -8.93 11.19 -1.52
C LEU A 200 -9.08 12.71 -1.49
N LYS A 201 -10.29 13.24 -1.71
CA LYS A 201 -10.53 14.69 -1.70
C LYS A 201 -10.29 15.26 -0.31
N LYS A 202 -9.68 16.44 -0.26
CA LYS A 202 -9.54 17.26 0.94
C LYS A 202 -10.88 17.48 1.64
N THR A 203 -10.82 17.54 2.97
CA THR A 203 -11.98 17.71 3.87
C THR A 203 -12.69 19.07 3.79
N SER A 204 -12.14 20.03 3.05
CA SER A 204 -12.67 21.38 2.94
C SER A 204 -12.34 22.01 1.58
N SER A 205 -12.87 23.20 1.35
CA SER A 205 -12.64 24.06 0.18
C SER A 205 -13.20 23.59 -1.16
N TRP A 206 -13.73 22.36 -1.28
CA TRP A 206 -14.43 21.95 -2.49
C TRP A 206 -15.79 22.66 -2.62
N ALA A 207 -16.15 23.02 -3.85
CA ALA A 207 -17.44 23.62 -4.16
C ALA A 207 -18.59 22.64 -3.87
N GLN A 208 -19.83 23.15 -3.83
CA GLN A 208 -21.07 22.35 -3.70
C GLN A 208 -21.12 21.41 -2.48
N SER A 209 -20.40 21.72 -1.40
CA SER A 209 -20.24 20.78 -0.27
C SER A 209 -19.66 19.42 -0.70
N GLY A 210 -18.89 19.42 -1.81
CA GLY A 210 -18.31 18.24 -2.43
C GLY A 210 -16.97 17.79 -1.84
N SER A 211 -16.66 18.24 -0.63
CA SER A 211 -15.44 17.85 0.09
C SER A 211 -15.45 16.35 0.42
N GLY A 212 -14.26 15.77 0.47
CA GLY A 212 -14.07 14.36 0.83
C GLY A 212 -13.83 14.16 2.32
N THR A 213 -13.44 12.94 2.66
CA THR A 213 -13.02 12.55 4.02
C THR A 213 -11.52 12.63 4.20
N ASP A 214 -10.76 12.64 3.10
CA ASP A 214 -9.29 12.57 3.10
C ASP A 214 -8.75 11.44 3.99
N LEU A 215 -9.33 10.25 3.86
CA LEU A 215 -9.10 9.11 4.73
C LEU A 215 -7.62 8.71 4.82
N TYR A 216 -6.88 8.91 3.72
CA TYR A 216 -5.47 8.53 3.60
C TYR A 216 -4.50 9.72 3.80
N GLY A 217 -5.01 10.91 4.10
CA GLY A 217 -4.20 12.13 4.15
C GLY A 217 -3.62 12.57 2.80
N TRP A 218 -4.13 12.00 1.70
CA TRP A 218 -3.72 12.37 0.35
C TRP A 218 -4.07 13.83 0.06
N ASN A 219 -5.06 14.44 0.71
CA ASN A 219 -5.34 15.88 0.69
C ASN A 219 -5.57 16.41 -0.74
N GLY A 220 -6.38 15.71 -1.52
CA GLY A 220 -6.74 16.06 -2.90
C GLY A 220 -7.41 17.43 -2.99
N THR A 221 -6.66 18.44 -3.40
CA THR A 221 -7.20 19.81 -3.56
C THR A 221 -7.92 19.96 -4.88
N GLY A 222 -8.97 20.79 -4.91
CA GLY A 222 -9.60 21.24 -6.14
C GLY A 222 -8.74 22.26 -6.88
N GLY A 223 -7.52 21.88 -7.28
CA GLY A 223 -6.58 22.74 -8.00
C GLY A 223 -7.03 23.09 -9.41
N GLY A 224 -8.04 22.43 -9.96
CA GLY A 224 -8.54 22.73 -11.30
C GLY A 224 -7.55 22.37 -12.40
N HIS A 225 -7.67 23.05 -13.53
CA HIS A 225 -6.81 22.92 -14.71
C HIS A 225 -6.85 24.21 -15.53
N ALA A 226 -5.82 24.46 -16.32
CA ALA A 226 -5.70 25.64 -17.17
C ALA A 226 -5.88 25.25 -18.64
N TRP A 227 -6.96 25.76 -19.26
CA TRP A 227 -7.22 25.53 -20.67
C TRP A 227 -6.43 26.52 -21.56
N PRO A 228 -5.93 26.07 -22.71
CA PRO A 228 -5.35 26.86 -23.80
C PRO A 228 -6.05 28.18 -24.13
N ASP A 229 -7.37 28.21 -24.01
CA ASP A 229 -8.20 29.37 -24.34
C ASP A 229 -8.23 30.44 -23.24
N GLY A 230 -7.49 30.22 -22.14
CA GLY A 230 -7.46 31.11 -20.98
C GLY A 230 -8.73 31.10 -20.14
N SER A 231 -9.63 30.12 -20.34
CA SER A 231 -10.83 29.97 -19.53
C SER A 231 -10.50 29.66 -18.06
N ALA A 232 -11.46 29.95 -17.18
CA ALA A 232 -11.26 29.91 -15.74
C ALA A 232 -10.77 28.54 -15.26
N TYR A 233 -9.80 28.55 -14.34
CA TYR A 233 -9.12 27.37 -13.80
C TYR A 233 -10.05 26.32 -13.16
N SER A 234 -11.32 26.64 -12.95
CA SER A 234 -12.31 25.80 -12.27
C SER A 234 -11.84 25.35 -10.88
N LEU A 235 -11.16 26.27 -10.17
CA LEU A 235 -10.70 26.10 -8.79
C LEU A 235 -11.86 25.65 -7.91
N ASN A 236 -11.58 24.67 -7.05
CA ASN A 236 -12.50 24.02 -6.12
C ASN A 236 -13.62 23.18 -6.76
N TRP A 237 -13.74 23.18 -8.08
CA TRP A 237 -14.70 22.35 -8.81
C TRP A 237 -14.11 21.04 -9.28
N TYR A 238 -12.85 21.08 -9.73
CA TYR A 238 -12.08 19.94 -10.19
C TYR A 238 -10.71 19.93 -9.54
N GLY A 239 -10.10 18.76 -9.44
CA GLY A 239 -8.69 18.57 -9.13
C GLY A 239 -8.14 17.58 -10.15
N THR A 240 -7.32 18.08 -11.08
CA THR A 240 -6.77 17.28 -12.17
C THR A 240 -5.28 17.04 -11.92
N TYR A 241 -4.87 15.78 -11.96
CA TYR A 241 -3.52 15.31 -11.65
C TYR A 241 -2.95 14.55 -12.84
N TRP A 242 -1.79 15.00 -13.31
CA TRP A 242 -1.12 14.37 -14.43
C TRP A 242 -0.61 12.96 -14.11
N SER A 243 -0.51 12.16 -15.17
CA SER A 243 0.37 11.01 -15.24
C SER A 243 1.58 11.32 -16.11
N ALA A 244 2.70 10.62 -15.87
CA ALA A 244 3.83 10.60 -16.80
C ALA A 244 3.54 9.76 -18.07
N THR A 245 2.44 9.01 -18.12
CA THR A 245 2.10 8.14 -19.24
C THR A 245 1.36 8.88 -20.34
N THR A 246 1.89 8.77 -21.57
CA THR A 246 1.24 9.27 -22.79
C THR A 246 0.34 8.19 -23.42
N ALA A 247 -0.73 8.63 -24.04
CA ALA A 247 -1.59 7.82 -24.90
C ALA A 247 -1.03 7.77 -26.33
N ASN A 248 -1.54 6.83 -27.13
CA ASN A 248 -1.04 6.55 -28.49
C ASN A 248 -1.13 7.74 -29.46
N ASN A 249 -1.96 8.73 -29.16
CA ASN A 249 -2.17 9.93 -29.98
C ASN A 249 -1.30 11.12 -29.54
N GLY A 250 -0.42 10.96 -28.55
CA GLY A 250 0.41 12.03 -27.99
C GLY A 250 -0.22 12.76 -26.81
N ASP A 251 -1.48 12.50 -26.49
CA ASP A 251 -2.14 13.05 -25.30
C ASP A 251 -1.54 12.46 -24.02
N VAL A 252 -1.71 13.16 -22.90
CA VAL A 252 -1.20 12.74 -21.59
C VAL A 252 -2.36 12.24 -20.73
N MET A 253 -2.16 11.12 -20.05
CA MET A 253 -3.16 10.55 -19.15
C MET A 253 -3.27 11.36 -17.86
N HIS A 254 -4.46 11.43 -17.28
CA HIS A 254 -4.69 12.15 -16.03
C HIS A 254 -5.80 11.50 -15.19
N ARG A 255 -5.82 11.85 -13.90
CA ARG A 255 -6.93 11.58 -12.97
C ARG A 255 -7.62 12.88 -12.60
N THR A 256 -8.94 12.86 -12.53
CA THR A 256 -9.75 14.01 -12.11
C THR A 256 -10.65 13.63 -10.94
N LEU A 257 -10.57 14.44 -9.89
CA LEU A 257 -11.54 14.50 -8.80
C LEU A 257 -12.49 15.68 -9.06
N SER A 258 -13.76 15.57 -8.68
CA SER A 258 -14.74 16.65 -8.86
C SER A 258 -15.60 16.88 -7.63
N SER A 259 -16.07 18.12 -7.47
CA SER A 259 -16.98 18.51 -6.39
C SER A 259 -18.32 17.75 -6.45
N GLY A 260 -18.82 17.47 -7.66
CA GLY A 260 -20.10 16.80 -7.87
C GLY A 260 -20.05 15.27 -7.90
N SER A 261 -18.90 14.64 -7.61
CA SER A 261 -18.75 13.18 -7.69
C SER A 261 -17.83 12.63 -6.60
N ASP A 262 -18.16 11.44 -6.11
CA ASP A 262 -17.31 10.64 -5.23
C ASP A 262 -16.39 9.68 -6.01
N GLN A 263 -16.47 9.65 -7.34
CA GLN A 263 -15.58 8.83 -8.18
C GLN A 263 -14.28 9.59 -8.49
N MET A 264 -13.22 8.82 -8.72
CA MET A 264 -12.06 9.30 -9.47
C MET A 264 -12.26 8.97 -10.95
N GLN A 265 -12.03 9.96 -11.82
CA GLN A 265 -12.20 9.81 -13.26
C GLN A 265 -10.85 9.74 -13.94
N ARG A 266 -10.68 8.73 -14.79
CA ARG A 266 -9.52 8.60 -15.68
C ARG A 266 -9.81 9.25 -17.02
N GLY A 267 -8.85 9.98 -17.57
CA GLY A 267 -8.99 10.64 -18.86
C GLY A 267 -7.66 10.85 -19.57
N VAL A 268 -7.74 11.49 -20.73
CA VAL A 268 -6.61 12.01 -21.50
C VAL A 268 -6.85 13.47 -21.82
N TYR A 269 -5.80 14.27 -21.81
CA TYR A 269 -5.81 15.66 -22.23
C TYR A 269 -4.64 15.91 -23.17
N TRP A 270 -4.77 16.93 -24.02
CA TRP A 270 -3.63 17.44 -24.77
C TRP A 270 -2.50 17.83 -23.80
N ASP A 271 -1.26 17.63 -24.23
CA ASP A 271 -0.05 17.98 -23.49
C ASP A 271 0.10 19.49 -23.24
N VAL A 272 -0.73 20.31 -23.87
CA VAL A 272 -0.79 21.78 -23.70
C VAL A 272 -1.73 22.23 -22.57
N ILE A 273 -2.45 21.32 -21.90
CA ILE A 273 -3.28 21.69 -20.73
C ILE A 273 -2.37 21.91 -19.51
N GLY A 274 -2.68 22.88 -18.66
CA GLY A 274 -2.02 23.00 -17.36
C GLY A 274 -2.76 22.19 -16.29
N SER A 275 -2.13 21.19 -15.68
CA SER A 275 -2.73 20.42 -14.56
C SER A 275 -1.76 20.25 -13.40
N SER A 276 -2.30 19.86 -12.25
CA SER A 276 -1.49 19.63 -11.04
C SER A 276 -0.63 18.38 -11.21
N VAL A 277 0.48 18.33 -10.48
CA VAL A 277 1.35 17.15 -10.39
C VAL A 277 1.45 16.72 -8.93
N ARG A 278 1.44 15.41 -8.71
CA ARG A 278 1.78 14.74 -7.46
C ARG A 278 3.03 13.91 -7.72
N CYS A 279 3.95 13.82 -6.77
CA CYS A 279 5.06 12.87 -6.88
C CYS A 279 4.76 11.61 -6.07
N ILE A 280 5.22 10.47 -6.55
CA ILE A 280 5.20 9.17 -5.88
C ILE A 280 6.65 8.66 -5.77
N ALA A 281 6.95 7.92 -4.71
CA ALA A 281 8.27 7.30 -4.53
C ALA A 281 8.53 6.19 -5.57
N ASP A 282 9.80 6.01 -5.95
CA ASP A 282 10.26 4.96 -6.88
C ASP A 282 10.19 3.53 -6.29
#